data_AF-A0A3M1MFG5-F1
#
_entry.id   AF-A0A3M1MFG5-F1
#
_cell.length_a   1.000
_cell.length_b   1.000
_cell.length_c   1.000
_cell.angle_alpha   90.00
_cell.angle_beta   90.00
_cell.angle_gamma   90.00
#
_symmetry.space_group_name_H-M   'P 1'
#
loop_
_entity.id
_entity.type
_entity.pdbx_description
1 polymer ?
#
loop_
_entity_poly.entity_id
_entity_poly.type
_entity_poly.pdbx_seq_one_letter_code
_entity_poly.pdbx_strand_id
1 'polypeptide(L)'
;MRISFILAVDESGAIGAQGGIPWRVRADLQRFKRLTMGHHILMGRRTWESIGKPLPGRVNLVVTRQKGYQAPGAIVVDSPHAGL
;
A
#
# COMPACT_ATOMS: atom_id res chain seq x y z
N MET A 1 -10.58 -16.69 -3.91
CA MET A 1 -9.90 -15.40 -3.63
C MET A 1 -8.52 -15.70 -3.04
N ARG A 2 -7.44 -15.06 -3.53
CA ARG A 2 -6.07 -15.28 -3.02
C ARG A 2 -5.59 -14.00 -2.33
N ILE A 3 -5.07 -14.14 -1.12
CA ILE A 3 -4.42 -13.05 -0.38
C ILE A 3 -2.91 -13.19 -0.59
N SER A 4 -2.24 -12.10 -0.95
CA SER A 4 -0.80 -12.08 -1.18
C SER A 4 -0.17 -10.88 -0.48
N PHE A 5 0.95 -11.11 0.17
CA PHE A 5 1.75 -10.08 0.81
C PHE A 5 2.90 -9.71 -0.13
N ILE A 6 3.05 -8.42 -0.43
CA ILE A 6 4.14 -7.91 -1.28
C ILE A 6 4.89 -6.85 -0.47
N LEU A 7 6.16 -7.14 -0.16
CA LEU A 7 7.04 -6.32 0.67
C LEU A 7 8.46 -6.35 0.09
N ALA A 8 9.16 -5.22 0.19
CA ALA A 8 10.61 -5.12 0.03
C ALA A 8 11.23 -5.01 1.43
N VAL A 9 12.24 -5.84 1.71
CA VAL A 9 12.84 -5.99 3.03
C VAL A 9 14.35 -6.01 2.89
N ASP A 10 15.07 -5.36 3.81
CA ASP A 10 16.52 -5.50 3.90
C ASP A 10 16.94 -6.77 4.67
N GLU A 11 18.24 -7.00 4.76
CA GLU A 11 18.82 -8.17 5.45
C GLU A 11 18.52 -8.20 6.96
N SER A 12 18.18 -7.05 7.55
CA SER A 12 17.83 -6.91 8.97
C SER A 12 16.32 -6.99 9.22
N GLY A 13 15.51 -7.18 8.18
CA GLY A 13 14.05 -7.22 8.30
C GLY A 13 13.36 -5.86 8.21
N ALA A 14 14.07 -4.76 7.94
CA ALA A 14 13.46 -3.44 7.85
C ALA A 14 12.71 -3.25 6.52
N ILE A 15 11.60 -2.51 6.57
CA ILE A 15 10.74 -2.21 5.40
C ILE A 15 10.53 -0.71 5.16
N GLY A 16 10.99 0.13 6.09
CA GLY A 16 10.71 1.56 6.11
C GLY A 16 11.49 2.29 7.19
N ALA A 17 11.75 3.58 6.98
CA ALA A 17 12.34 4.48 7.97
C ALA A 17 11.74 5.87 7.82
N GLN A 18 11.49 6.55 8.95
CA GLN A 18 11.00 7.94 8.98
C GLN A 18 9.74 8.20 8.12
N GLY A 19 8.84 7.21 8.04
CA GLY A 19 7.58 7.33 7.27
C GLY A 19 7.73 7.10 5.75
N GLY A 20 8.91 6.68 5.28
CA GLY A 20 9.15 6.36 3.87
C GLY A 20 9.96 5.08 3.67
N ILE A 21 10.25 4.79 2.41
CA ILE A 21 11.18 3.72 2.02
C ILE A 21 12.60 4.31 2.05
N PRO A 22 13.56 3.75 2.81
CA PRO A 22 14.88 4.35 2.99
C PRO A 22 15.82 4.19 1.79
N TRP A 23 15.42 3.40 0.79
CA TRP A 23 16.16 3.17 -0.44
C TRP A 23 15.38 3.59 -1.68
N ARG A 24 16.10 3.84 -2.78
CA ARG A 24 15.52 4.15 -4.09
C ARG A 24 15.91 3.13 -5.14
N VAL A 25 15.24 1.97 -5.12
CA VAL A 25 15.50 0.87 -6.06
C VAL A 25 14.44 0.89 -7.18
N ARG A 26 14.78 1.47 -8.33
CA ARG A 26 13.85 1.59 -9.47
C ARG A 26 13.31 0.24 -9.94
N ALA A 27 14.16 -0.79 -9.98
CA ALA A 27 13.76 -2.13 -10.42
C ALA A 27 12.67 -2.74 -9.51
N ASP A 28 12.76 -2.50 -8.19
CA ASP A 28 11.78 -2.97 -7.22
C ASP A 28 10.42 -2.30 -7.42
N LEU A 29 10.38 -0.97 -7.58
CA LEU A 29 9.13 -0.25 -7.88
C LEU A 29 8.48 -0.71 -9.19
N GLN A 30 9.28 -1.01 -10.22
CA GLN A 30 8.77 -1.56 -11.48
C GLN A 30 8.21 -2.97 -11.30
N ARG A 31 8.88 -3.80 -10.49
CA ARG A 31 8.40 -5.14 -10.14
C ARG A 31 7.09 -5.06 -9.35
N PHE A 32 7.01 -4.21 -8.33
CA PHE A 32 5.79 -3.96 -7.57
C PHE A 32 4.64 -3.54 -8.49
N LYS A 33 4.88 -2.57 -9.40
CA LYS A 33 3.88 -2.13 -10.38
C LYS A 33 3.38 -3.30 -11.25
N ARG A 34 4.29 -4.13 -11.79
CA ARG A 34 3.91 -5.28 -12.63
C ARG A 34 3.08 -6.30 -11.86
N LEU A 35 3.50 -6.65 -10.63
CA LEU A 35 2.82 -7.65 -9.81
C LEU A 35 1.45 -7.20 -9.32
N THR A 36 1.23 -5.89 -9.21
CA THR A 36 0.01 -5.33 -8.62
C THR A 36 -0.98 -4.79 -9.65
N MET A 37 -0.61 -4.71 -10.93
CA MET A 37 -1.46 -4.10 -11.95
C MET A 37 -2.80 -4.84 -12.10
N GLY A 38 -3.91 -4.10 -12.12
CA GLY A 38 -5.26 -4.68 -12.21
C GLY A 38 -5.77 -5.34 -10.93
N HIS A 39 -4.98 -5.33 -9.85
CA HIS A 39 -5.36 -5.92 -8.56
C HIS A 39 -5.82 -4.89 -7.54
N HIS A 40 -6.41 -5.40 -6.47
CA HIS A 40 -6.77 -4.66 -5.26
C HIS A 40 -5.55 -4.56 -4.34
N ILE A 41 -5.23 -3.36 -3.89
CA ILE A 41 -4.10 -3.08 -3.00
C ILE A 41 -4.62 -2.55 -1.68
N LEU A 42 -4.59 -3.41 -0.68
CA LEU A 42 -4.88 -3.06 0.69
C LEU A 42 -3.61 -2.53 1.36
N MET A 43 -3.67 -1.30 1.87
CA MET A 43 -2.55 -0.67 2.58
C MET A 43 -3.04 0.05 3.84
N GLY A 44 -2.14 0.29 4.79
CA GLY A 44 -2.46 1.09 5.96
C GLY A 44 -2.47 2.60 5.65
N ARG A 45 -3.20 3.37 6.47
CA ARG A 45 -3.25 4.84 6.40
C ARG A 45 -1.88 5.51 6.24
N ARG A 46 -0.88 5.11 7.04
CA ARG A 46 0.47 5.72 6.99
C ARG A 46 1.19 5.45 5.66
N THR A 47 0.99 4.26 5.08
CA THR A 47 1.53 3.93 3.75
C THR A 47 0.87 4.77 2.68
N TRP A 48 -0.45 4.94 2.75
CA TRP A 48 -1.19 5.82 1.84
C TRP A 48 -0.68 7.26 1.87
N GLU A 49 -0.52 7.83 3.07
CA GLU A 49 -0.02 9.19 3.25
C GLU A 49 1.42 9.37 2.74
N SER A 50 2.27 8.35 2.93
CA SER A 50 3.63 8.33 2.38
C SER A 50 3.66 8.33 0.84
N ILE A 51 2.74 7.59 0.21
CA ILE A 51 2.60 7.54 -1.26
C ILE A 51 1.99 8.86 -1.80
N GLY A 52 1.02 9.41 -1.06
CA GLY A 52 0.39 10.71 -1.34
C GLY A 52 -0.61 10.73 -2.50
N LYS A 53 -0.76 9.63 -3.25
CA LYS A 53 -1.69 9.56 -4.39
C LYS A 53 -2.13 8.12 -4.70
N PRO A 54 -3.30 7.94 -5.37
CA PRO A 54 -3.70 6.64 -5.88
C PRO A 54 -2.64 6.05 -6.80
N LEU A 55 -2.41 4.75 -6.65
CA LEU A 55 -1.60 3.97 -7.56
C LEU A 55 -2.41 3.71 -8.86
N PRO A 56 -2.05 4.28 -10.03
CA PRO A 56 -2.89 4.19 -11.24
C PRO A 56 -3.06 2.76 -11.73
N GLY A 57 -4.24 2.40 -12.24
CA GLY A 57 -4.55 1.06 -12.74
C GLY A 57 -4.72 -0.01 -11.66
N ARG A 58 -4.90 0.41 -10.40
CA ARG A 58 -5.11 -0.44 -9.23
C ARG A 58 -6.28 0.08 -8.40
N VAL A 59 -7.04 -0.84 -7.79
CA VAL A 59 -8.02 -0.47 -6.77
C VAL A 59 -7.24 -0.26 -5.47
N ASN A 60 -7.24 0.96 -4.96
CA ASN A 60 -6.52 1.32 -3.74
C ASN A 60 -7.48 1.23 -2.57
N LEU A 61 -7.16 0.43 -1.55
CA LEU A 61 -7.91 0.32 -0.31
C LEU A 61 -7.03 0.77 0.86
N VAL A 62 -7.57 1.66 1.69
CA VAL A 62 -6.86 2.22 2.86
C VAL A 62 -7.55 1.75 4.14
N VAL A 63 -6.84 0.95 4.94
CA VAL A 63 -7.32 0.51 6.25
C VAL A 63 -6.99 1.57 7.29
N THR A 64 -8.01 2.01 8.03
CA THR A 64 -7.85 2.94 9.16
C THR A 64 -9.00 2.83 10.16
N ARG A 65 -8.70 2.99 11.45
CA ARG A 65 -9.72 3.09 12.50
C ARG A 65 -10.22 4.53 12.70
N GLN A 66 -9.62 5.50 12.00
CA GLN A 66 -10.00 6.90 12.10
C GLN A 66 -11.33 7.14 11.40
N LYS A 67 -12.38 7.39 12.19
CA LYS A 67 -13.70 7.72 11.66
C LYS A 67 -13.65 8.99 10.81
N GLY A 68 -14.34 8.98 9.68
CA GLY A 68 -14.42 10.12 8.76
C GLY A 68 -13.14 10.39 7.95
N TYR A 69 -12.11 9.54 8.05
CA TYR A 69 -10.90 9.68 7.23
C TYR A 69 -11.23 9.62 5.73
N GLN A 70 -10.65 10.54 4.97
CA GLN A 70 -10.83 10.64 3.53
C GLN A 70 -9.52 10.31 2.82
N ALA A 71 -9.59 9.43 1.83
CA ALA A 71 -8.48 9.08 0.95
C ALA A 71 -8.91 9.29 -0.51
N PRO A 72 -8.72 10.50 -1.07
CA PRO A 72 -9.18 10.79 -2.42
C PRO A 72 -8.67 9.79 -3.46
N GLY A 73 -9.58 9.16 -4.20
CA GLY A 73 -9.26 8.13 -5.20
C GLY A 73 -8.93 6.74 -4.62
N ALA A 74 -9.22 6.51 -3.34
CA ALA A 74 -9.14 5.19 -2.70
C ALA A 74 -10.42 4.88 -1.90
N ILE A 75 -10.63 3.60 -1.62
CA ILE A 75 -11.72 3.10 -0.79
C ILE A 75 -11.19 3.00 0.65
N VAL A 76 -11.89 3.60 1.61
CA VAL A 76 -11.52 3.53 3.03
C VAL A 76 -12.29 2.42 3.71
N VAL A 77 -11.59 1.55 4.45
CA VAL A 77 -12.17 0.45 5.21
C VAL A 77 -11.70 0.51 6.66
N ASP A 78 -12.53 0.05 7.60
CA ASP A 78 -12.28 0.15 9.05
C ASP A 78 -11.41 -0.98 9.61
N SER A 79 -11.26 -2.06 8.84
CA SER A 79 -10.56 -3.27 9.21
C SER A 79 -10.02 -3.97 7.96
N PRO A 80 -8.97 -4.81 8.08
CA PRO A 80 -8.49 -5.60 6.96
C PRO A 80 -9.57 -6.51 6.38
N HIS A 81 -10.39 -7.13 7.24
CA HIS A 81 -11.44 -8.06 6.82
C HIS A 81 -12.52 -7.39 5.96
N ALA A 82 -12.86 -6.13 6.24
CA ALA A 82 -13.81 -5.37 5.42
C ALA A 82 -13.27 -5.01 4.02
N GLY A 83 -11.96 -5.11 3.79
CA GLY A 83 -11.32 -4.88 2.49
C GLY A 83 -10.95 -6.16 1.73
N LEU A 84 -11.31 -7.34 2.25
CA LEU A 84 -11.13 -8.64 1.62
C LEU A 84 -12.45 -9.08 0.98
#